data_AF-R7QE16-F1
#
_entry.id   AF-R7QE16-F1
#
_cell.length_a   1.000
_cell.length_b   1.000
_cell.length_c   1.000
_cell.angle_alpha   90.00
_cell.angle_beta   90.00
_cell.angle_gamma   90.00
#
_symmetry.space_group_name_H-M   'P 1'
#
loop_
_entity.id
_entity.type
_entity.pdbx_description
1 polymer ?
#
loop_
_entity_poly.entity_id
_entity_poly.type
_entity_poly.pdbx_seq_one_letter_code
_entity_poly.pdbx_strand_id
1 'polypeptide(L)'
;MVNLGNLLARGAEGVDRDAVRSVELYKHAIEKGEDVDAMIHLDFLLAKGAEGVERDAVRSMELLERAIEKGEDVTAMFNLGVLLAEGGEGIEGNAVRAMELMSALSRRVRT
;
A
#
# COMPACT_ATOMS: atom_id res chain seq x y z
N MET A 1 10.53 -12.55 -0.93
CA MET A 1 10.94 -11.47 -0.01
C MET A 1 9.75 -10.90 0.74
N VAL A 2 8.61 -10.73 0.05
CA VAL A 2 7.31 -10.34 0.64
C VAL A 2 6.92 -11.16 1.88
N ASN A 3 7.04 -12.49 1.85
CA ASN A 3 6.67 -13.34 2.99
C ASN A 3 7.41 -13.03 4.30
N LEU A 4 8.70 -12.70 4.23
CA LEU A 4 9.47 -12.31 5.42
C LEU A 4 9.12 -10.90 5.87
N GLY A 5 8.93 -9.98 4.92
CA GLY A 5 8.43 -8.63 5.23
C GLY A 5 7.09 -8.67 5.96
N ASN A 6 6.17 -9.54 5.52
CA ASN A 6 4.85 -9.72 6.13
C ASN A 6 4.95 -10.26 7.55
N LEU A 7 5.86 -11.20 7.78
CA LEU A 7 6.08 -11.79 9.09
C LEU A 7 6.65 -10.76 10.07
N LEU A 8 7.61 -9.93 9.64
CA LEU A 8 8.17 -8.84 10.43
C LEU A 8 7.16 -7.70 10.67
N ALA A 9 6.27 -7.42 9.72
CA ALA A 9 5.27 -6.35 9.86
C ALA A 9 4.20 -6.70 10.90
N ARG A 10 3.80 -7.97 10.95
CA ARG A 10 2.76 -8.49 11.86
C ARG A 10 3.31 -8.95 13.20
N GLY A 11 4.56 -9.40 13.23
CA GLY A 11 5.13 -10.15 14.34
C GLY A 11 4.61 -11.59 14.32
N ALA A 12 5.43 -12.53 14.77
CA ALA A 12 5.05 -13.93 14.93
C ALA A 12 5.76 -14.53 16.16
N GLU A 13 5.36 -15.73 16.57
CA GLU A 13 6.01 -16.41 17.69
C GLU A 13 7.51 -16.60 17.39
N GLY A 14 8.37 -15.96 18.18
CA GLY A 14 9.82 -15.94 17.98
C GLY A 14 10.36 -14.89 17.00
N VAL A 15 9.51 -14.01 16.45
CA VAL A 15 9.93 -12.88 15.59
C VAL A 15 9.23 -11.59 15.99
N ASP A 16 10.02 -10.68 16.55
CA ASP A 16 9.56 -9.35 16.93
C ASP A 16 9.15 -8.53 15.71
N ARG A 17 8.23 -7.59 15.93
CA ARG A 17 7.79 -6.66 14.90
C ARG A 17 8.93 -5.71 14.55
N ASP A 18 9.26 -5.62 13.26
CA ASP A 18 10.31 -4.73 12.75
C ASP A 18 9.84 -4.09 11.45
N ALA A 19 9.10 -2.99 11.58
CA ALA A 19 8.53 -2.29 10.44
C ALA A 19 9.62 -1.71 9.53
N VAL A 20 10.75 -1.26 10.09
CA VAL A 20 11.88 -0.72 9.31
C VAL A 20 12.45 -1.80 8.40
N ARG A 21 12.70 -2.99 8.93
CA ARG A 21 13.21 -4.11 8.13
C ARG A 21 12.19 -4.62 7.13
N SER A 22 10.89 -4.61 7.47
CA SER A 22 9.83 -4.90 6.49
C SER A 22 9.86 -3.93 5.31
N VAL A 23 9.99 -2.62 5.57
CA VAL A 23 10.09 -1.60 4.53
C VAL A 23 11.24 -1.89 3.58
N GLU A 24 12.43 -2.21 4.09
CA GLU A 24 13.59 -2.52 3.25
C GLU A 24 13.39 -3.78 2.40
N LEU A 25 12.76 -4.83 2.96
CA LEU A 25 12.45 -6.04 2.21
C LEU A 25 11.42 -5.79 1.10
N TYR A 26 10.41 -4.95 1.34
CA TYR A 26 9.43 -4.60 0.31
C TYR A 26 10.05 -3.72 -0.78
N LYS A 27 10.83 -2.68 -0.42
CA LYS A 27 11.58 -1.87 -1.38
C LYS A 27 12.43 -2.75 -2.29
N HIS A 28 13.16 -3.69 -1.71
CA HIS A 28 14.01 -4.59 -2.49
C HIS A 28 13.22 -5.48 -3.46
N ALA A 29 12.04 -5.98 -3.05
CA ALA A 29 11.16 -6.73 -3.95
C ALA A 29 10.61 -5.87 -5.10
N ILE A 30 10.23 -4.63 -4.81
CA ILE A 30 9.77 -3.66 -5.83
C ILE A 30 10.89 -3.33 -6.81
N GLU A 31 12.11 -3.08 -6.34
CA GLU A 31 13.27 -2.78 -7.18
C GLU A 31 13.67 -3.94 -8.10
N LYS A 32 13.50 -5.19 -7.64
CA LYS A 32 13.91 -6.38 -8.39
C LYS A 32 12.88 -6.86 -9.40
N GLY A 33 11.60 -6.59 -9.20
CA GLY A 33 10.56 -7.18 -10.05
C GLY A 33 9.24 -6.43 -10.12
N GLU A 34 9.16 -5.22 -9.58
CA GLU A 34 7.90 -4.46 -9.48
C GLU A 34 6.76 -5.29 -8.87
N ASP A 35 7.10 -6.04 -7.82
CA ASP A 35 6.19 -6.92 -7.11
C ASP A 35 5.00 -6.13 -6.53
N VAL A 36 3.80 -6.39 -7.08
CA VAL A 36 2.56 -5.69 -6.73
C VAL A 36 2.18 -5.91 -5.26
N ASP A 37 2.38 -7.13 -4.75
CA ASP A 37 2.12 -7.42 -3.33
C ASP A 37 3.07 -6.60 -2.46
N ALA A 38 4.35 -6.50 -2.82
CA ALA A 38 5.31 -5.68 -2.08
C ALA A 38 4.90 -4.19 -2.05
N MET A 39 4.36 -3.66 -3.16
CA MET A 39 3.84 -2.29 -3.21
C MET A 39 2.68 -2.09 -2.23
N ILE A 40 1.72 -3.02 -2.20
CA ILE A 40 0.54 -2.95 -1.31
C ILE A 40 0.93 -3.05 0.16
N HIS A 41 1.87 -3.93 0.50
CA HIS A 41 2.31 -4.09 1.89
C HIS A 41 3.16 -2.90 2.37
N LEU A 42 3.98 -2.32 1.49
CA LEU A 42 4.73 -1.09 1.80
C LEU A 42 3.78 0.10 1.96
N ASP A 43 2.79 0.23 1.07
CA ASP A 43 1.72 1.22 1.19
C ASP A 43 1.09 1.19 2.59
N PHE A 44 0.68 0.01 3.07
CA PHE A 44 0.04 -0.11 4.38
C PHE A 44 0.89 0.46 5.53
N LEU A 45 2.21 0.27 5.49
CA LEU A 45 3.12 0.80 6.50
C LEU A 45 3.27 2.32 6.39
N LEU A 46 3.33 2.85 5.17
CA LEU A 46 3.50 4.29 4.92
C LEU A 46 2.19 5.08 5.12
N ALA A 47 1.04 4.51 4.80
CA ALA A 47 -0.26 5.17 4.94
C ALA A 47 -0.65 5.34 6.43
N LYS A 48 -0.25 4.40 7.29
CA LYS A 48 -0.57 4.41 8.72
C LYS A 48 0.56 4.91 9.61
N GLY A 49 1.80 4.81 9.16
CA GLY A 49 2.97 4.88 10.01
C GLY A 49 3.10 3.63 10.90
N ALA A 50 4.31 3.39 11.39
CA ALA A 50 4.63 2.34 12.35
C ALA A 50 5.82 2.77 13.23
N GLU A 51 6.16 1.98 14.25
CA GLU A 51 7.38 2.23 15.03
C GLU A 51 8.61 2.24 14.11
N GLY A 52 9.33 3.37 14.09
CA GLY A 52 10.49 3.59 13.21
C GLY A 52 10.16 3.90 11.75
N VAL A 53 8.87 3.98 11.37
CA VAL A 53 8.43 4.30 10.00
C VAL A 53 7.42 5.45 10.05
N GLU A 54 7.83 6.62 9.58
CA GLU A 54 6.94 7.77 9.49
C GLU A 54 5.86 7.58 8.42
N ARG A 55 4.73 8.24 8.64
CA ARG A 55 3.64 8.26 7.67
C ARG A 55 4.08 9.04 6.43
N ASP A 56 3.89 8.48 5.25
CA ASP A 56 4.21 9.11 3.97
C ASP A 56 3.08 8.84 2.97
N ALA A 57 2.09 9.75 2.98
CA ALA A 57 0.91 9.64 2.13
C ALA A 57 1.24 9.83 0.64
N VAL A 58 2.25 10.64 0.32
CA VAL A 58 2.67 10.89 -1.07
C VAL A 58 3.25 9.62 -1.67
N ARG A 59 4.19 9.00 -0.97
CA ARG A 59 4.80 7.75 -1.43
C ARG A 59 3.81 6.59 -1.44
N SER A 60 2.88 6.53 -0.48
CA SER A 60 1.76 5.58 -0.50
C SER A 60 0.92 5.72 -1.77
N MET A 61 0.54 6.96 -2.15
CA MET A 61 -0.19 7.21 -3.40
C MET A 61 0.58 6.70 -4.63
N GLU A 62 1.86 7.03 -4.75
CA GLU A 62 2.70 6.61 -5.88
C GLU A 62 2.79 5.08 -6.01
N LEU A 63 2.94 4.37 -4.88
CA LEU A 63 3.00 2.91 -4.86
C LEU A 63 1.68 2.29 -5.31
N LEU A 64 0.56 2.85 -4.86
CA LEU A 64 -0.77 2.36 -5.21
C LEU A 64 -1.12 2.61 -6.68
N GLU A 65 -0.79 3.79 -7.21
CA GLU A 65 -0.95 4.08 -8.64
C GLU A 65 -0.17 3.08 -9.51
N ARG A 66 1.10 2.84 -9.16
CA ARG A 66 1.93 1.85 -9.86
C ARG A 66 1.38 0.43 -9.76
N ALA A 67 0.86 0.03 -8.59
CA ALA A 67 0.25 -1.28 -8.41
C ALA A 67 -0.99 -1.47 -9.29
N ILE A 68 -1.83 -0.43 -9.41
CA ILE A 68 -3.01 -0.43 -10.30
C ILE A 68 -2.59 -0.52 -11.76
N GLU A 69 -1.57 0.24 -12.18
CA GLU A 69 -1.05 0.19 -13.55
C GLU A 69 -0.51 -1.19 -13.95
N LYS A 70 0.06 -1.93 -12.99
CA LYS A 70 0.70 -3.22 -13.24
C LYS A 70 -0.26 -4.40 -13.22
N GLY A 71 -1.25 -4.39 -12.34
CA GLY A 71 -2.10 -5.56 -12.09
C GLY A 71 -3.59 -5.28 -11.99
N GLU A 72 -4.01 -4.01 -12.10
CA GLU A 72 -5.39 -3.58 -11.76
C GLU A 72 -5.86 -4.11 -10.40
N ASP A 73 -4.94 -4.19 -9.44
CA ASP A 73 -5.20 -4.87 -8.17
C ASP A 73 -6.31 -4.18 -7.37
N VAL A 74 -7.28 -4.99 -6.94
CA VAL A 74 -8.48 -4.55 -6.22
C VAL A 74 -8.11 -3.90 -4.88
N THR A 75 -7.11 -4.43 -4.19
CA THR A 75 -6.62 -3.89 -2.92
C THR A 75 -5.95 -2.54 -3.13
N ALA A 76 -5.14 -2.40 -4.18
CA ALA A 76 -4.49 -1.14 -4.52
C ALA A 76 -5.51 -0.04 -4.87
N MET A 77 -6.53 -0.37 -5.69
CA MET A 77 -7.63 0.55 -6.01
C MET A 77 -8.41 0.97 -4.75
N PHE A 78 -8.65 0.04 -3.83
CA PHE A 78 -9.36 0.31 -2.59
C PHE A 78 -8.56 1.25 -1.68
N ASN A 79 -7.28 0.93 -1.43
CA ASN A 79 -6.40 1.73 -0.60
C ASN A 79 -6.21 3.14 -1.18
N LEU A 80 -6.09 3.28 -2.50
CA LEU A 80 -5.96 4.60 -3.15
C LEU A 80 -7.25 5.41 -3.00
N GLY A 81 -8.41 4.77 -3.14
CA GLY A 81 -9.69 5.42 -2.92
C GLY A 81 -9.84 5.92 -1.48
N VAL A 82 -9.40 5.13 -0.49
CA VAL A 82 -9.39 5.54 0.92
C VAL A 82 -8.42 6.71 1.15
N LEU A 83 -7.18 6.60 0.66
CA LEU A 83 -6.16 7.64 0.80
C LEU A 83 -6.63 8.99 0.22
N LEU A 84 -7.27 8.96 -0.96
CA LEU A 84 -7.81 10.16 -1.60
C LEU A 84 -9.08 10.69 -0.91
N ALA A 85 -9.86 9.84 -0.25
CA ALA A 85 -11.03 10.27 0.51
C ALA A 85 -10.64 10.92 1.85
N GLU A 86 -9.62 10.38 2.53
CA GLU A 86 -9.10 10.90 3.79
C GLU A 86 -8.24 12.16 3.58
N GLY A 87 -7.46 12.18 2.49
CA GLY A 87 -6.44 13.20 2.26
C GLY A 87 -5.32 13.14 3.30
N GLY A 88 -4.41 14.11 3.27
CA GLY A 88 -3.37 14.21 4.27
C GLY A 88 -2.25 15.16 3.93
N GLU A 89 -1.21 15.16 4.76
CA GLU A 89 -0.01 15.94 4.53
C GLU A 89 0.62 15.55 3.18
N GLY A 90 0.69 16.51 2.26
CA GLY A 90 1.19 16.31 0.89
C GLY A 90 0.17 15.72 -0.12
N ILE A 91 -1.05 15.34 0.32
CA ILE A 91 -2.11 14.80 -0.55
C ILE A 91 -3.39 15.61 -0.36
N GLU A 92 -3.77 16.35 -1.40
CA GLU A 92 -5.11 16.94 -1.46
C GLU A 92 -6.16 15.84 -1.70
N GLY A 93 -7.15 15.77 -0.82
CA GLY A 93 -8.23 14.81 -0.96
C GLY A 93 -8.98 15.00 -2.29
N ASN A 94 -9.26 13.90 -2.99
CA ASN A 94 -9.98 13.90 -4.26
C ASN A 94 -11.15 12.91 -4.20
N ALA A 95 -12.29 13.40 -3.69
CA ALA A 95 -13.50 12.61 -3.54
C ALA A 95 -14.04 12.06 -4.87
N VAL A 96 -13.88 12.80 -5.98
CA VAL A 96 -14.34 12.35 -7.31
C VAL A 96 -13.56 11.12 -7.73
N ARG A 97 -12.23 11.20 -7.70
CA ARG A 97 -11.35 10.08 -8.07
C ARG A 97 -11.52 8.89 -7.12
N ALA A 98 -11.71 9.14 -5.81
CA ALA A 98 -12.03 8.09 -4.85
C ALA A 98 -13.34 7.35 -5.21
N MET A 99 -14.40 8.08 -5.56
CA MET A 99 -15.67 7.48 -5.99
C MET A 99 -15.53 6.70 -7.30
N GLU A 100 -14.74 7.17 -8.25
CA GLU A 100 -14.47 6.46 -9.50
C GLU A 100 -13.81 5.11 -9.26
N LEU A 101 -12.75 5.09 -8.42
CA LEU A 101 -12.06 3.87 -8.02
C LEU A 101 -13.04 2.88 -7.33
N MET A 102 -13.83 3.34 -6.37
CA MET A 102 -14.81 2.51 -5.65
C MET A 102 -15.93 1.98 -6.57
N SER A 103 -16.34 2.78 -7.56
CA SER A 103 -17.34 2.38 -8.56
C SER A 103 -16.80 1.36 -9.56
N ALA A 104 -15.51 1.46 -9.90
CA ALA A 104 -14.84 0.46 -10.73
C ALA A 104 -14.69 -0.87 -9.98
N LEU A 105 -14.32 -0.83 -8.70
CA LEU A 105 -14.27 -2.01 -7.82
C LEU A 105 -15.62 -2.72 -7.72
N SER A 106 -16.69 -1.96 -7.44
CA SER A 106 -18.05 -2.50 -7.30
C SER A 106 -18.56 -3.20 -8.56
N ARG A 107 -18.07 -2.79 -9.75
CA ARG A 107 -18.39 -3.44 -11.02
C ARG A 107 -17.62 -4.75 -11.20
N ARG A 108 -16.35 -4.80 -10.80
CA ARG A 108 -15.50 -6.00 -10.88
C ARG A 108 -15.92 -7.12 -9.94
N VAL A 109 -16.39 -6.80 -8.74
CA VAL A 109 -16.81 -7.83 -7.75
C VAL A 109 -18.15 -8.48 -8.13
N ARG A 110 -18.93 -7.87 -9.02
CA ARG A 110 -20.23 -8.40 -9.47
C ARG A 110 -20.17 -9.30 -10.72
N THR A 111 -19.00 -9.45 -11.35
CA THR A 111 -18.78 -10.29 -12.54
C THR A 111 -18.04 -11.56 -12.18
#